data_AF-A0A2V2CM07-F1
#
_entry.id   AF-A0A2V2CM07-F1
#
_cell.length_a   1.000
_cell.length_b   1.000
_cell.length_c   1.000
_cell.angle_alpha   90.00
_cell.angle_beta   90.00
_cell.angle_gamma   90.00
#
_symmetry.space_group_name_H-M   'P 1'
#
loop_
_entity.id
_entity.type
_entity.pdbx_description
1 polymer ?
#
loop_
_entity_poly.entity_id
_entity_poly.type
_entity_poly.pdbx_seq_one_letter_code
_entity_poly.pdbx_strand_id
1 'polypeptide(L)'
;MSTQQTLYQRYLAQLRTNFTKLAKLEFLNPDGSVAFALDNQEKNKRSKAFLQDGNISCALQNGTRRQASVTLANLDNAYEYAVNKIWFGQQIRLSEGLILPDGTEYTIPQGVFLIEEPGEALEPGKKTATFQLVDKWANLDGTLGGNLEGAYSVTAGTNIFAAMASILKLDRYTMESNGANPIDPLSPIFTNWYNGKTQTLTDGTVVSLTDAPYDYLSDDSGTLGDVALGLAEMLAAWIGYNQAGRLVIDPSQDDILDATKPILWEFKLGDRQLLNAEYLTRPAEIFNDIIVAGATDDVNFTARGRAQNRDPASDTCISRIGMKTKRIPMSNYYSNDICQSYAAWQLKRSATVNKRVSIASTQMFHLVENEIITLQRPDKPGNPVERHVIQGFTRPLAQTGSMTIEAISVNDYPTATIIEP
;
A
#
# COMPACT_ATOMS: atom_id res chain seq x y z
N MET A 1 23.09 -21.18 -5.53
CA MET A 1 22.01 -20.16 -5.66
C MET A 1 20.71 -20.92 -5.80
N SER A 2 19.66 -20.53 -5.07
CA SER A 2 18.37 -21.23 -5.13
C SER A 2 17.73 -21.02 -6.51
N THR A 3 17.01 -22.04 -7.03
CA THR A 3 16.35 -22.01 -8.34
C THR A 3 15.47 -20.77 -8.57
N GLN A 4 14.87 -20.25 -7.49
CA GLN A 4 14.05 -19.03 -7.48
C GLN A 4 14.86 -17.75 -7.76
N GLN A 5 16.06 -17.60 -7.16
CA GLN A 5 16.93 -16.45 -7.42
C GLN A 5 17.37 -16.41 -8.90
N THR A 6 17.66 -17.58 -9.46
CA THR A 6 18.03 -17.72 -10.87
C THR A 6 16.87 -17.31 -11.80
N LEU A 7 15.63 -17.70 -11.49
CA LEU A 7 14.46 -17.32 -12.28
C LEU A 7 14.19 -15.81 -12.22
N TYR A 8 14.29 -15.20 -11.04
CA TYR A 8 14.10 -13.76 -10.88
C TYR A 8 15.15 -12.95 -11.66
N GLN A 9 16.42 -13.37 -11.66
CA GLN A 9 17.45 -12.72 -12.47
C GLN A 9 17.18 -12.84 -13.98
N ARG A 10 16.71 -14.01 -14.43
CA ARG A 10 16.31 -14.23 -15.83
C ARG A 10 15.12 -13.34 -16.21
N TYR A 11 14.17 -13.17 -15.30
CA TYR A 11 13.06 -12.25 -15.46
C TYR A 11 13.52 -10.79 -15.63
N LEU A 12 14.40 -10.30 -14.75
CA LEU A 12 14.96 -8.94 -14.85
C LEU A 12 15.74 -8.73 -16.15
N ALA A 13 16.47 -9.74 -16.61
CA ALA A 13 17.15 -9.69 -17.90
C ALA A 13 16.15 -9.64 -19.07
N GLN A 14 15.07 -10.43 -19.01
CA GLN A 14 14.05 -10.48 -20.06
C GLN A 14 13.29 -9.16 -20.21
N LEU A 15 13.05 -8.43 -19.11
CA LEU A 15 12.45 -7.08 -19.13
C LEU A 15 13.26 -6.08 -19.97
N ARG A 16 14.56 -6.30 -20.16
CA ARG A 16 15.43 -5.45 -20.99
C ARG A 16 15.24 -5.68 -22.50
N THR A 17 14.50 -6.72 -22.88
CA THR A 17 14.28 -7.14 -24.27
C THR A 17 12.81 -7.05 -24.65
N ASN A 18 12.45 -7.43 -25.88
CA ASN A 18 11.05 -7.64 -26.23
C ASN A 18 10.57 -8.92 -25.54
N PHE A 19 9.46 -8.86 -24.82
CA PHE A 19 8.92 -10.01 -24.09
C PHE A 19 7.42 -10.17 -24.35
N THR A 20 6.95 -11.41 -24.22
CA THR A 20 5.52 -11.71 -24.21
C THR A 20 5.02 -11.60 -22.78
N LYS A 21 4.18 -10.59 -22.52
CA LYS A 21 3.51 -10.42 -21.24
C LYS A 21 2.56 -11.59 -20.96
N LEU A 22 2.47 -11.97 -19.70
CA LEU A 22 1.48 -12.88 -19.15
C LEU A 22 0.59 -12.12 -18.17
N ALA A 23 -0.72 -12.39 -18.24
CA ALA A 23 -1.69 -12.01 -17.22
C ALA A 23 -2.52 -13.25 -16.90
N LYS A 24 -2.69 -13.53 -15.61
CA LYS A 24 -3.45 -14.68 -15.10
C LYS A 24 -4.44 -14.21 -14.05
N LEU A 25 -5.70 -14.56 -14.25
CA LEU A 25 -6.80 -14.31 -13.31
C LEU A 25 -7.27 -15.66 -12.76
N GLU A 26 -7.12 -15.87 -11.46
CA GLU A 26 -7.62 -17.08 -10.79
C GLU A 26 -8.83 -16.70 -9.94
N PHE A 27 -10.00 -17.23 -10.30
CA PHE A 27 -11.20 -17.10 -9.49
C PHE A 27 -11.12 -18.10 -8.36
N LEU A 28 -11.21 -17.62 -7.12
CA LEU A 28 -10.99 -18.42 -5.93
C LEU A 28 -12.31 -18.87 -5.31
N ASN A 29 -12.25 -20.04 -4.67
CA ASN A 29 -13.25 -20.51 -3.73
C ASN A 29 -13.09 -19.79 -2.38
N PRO A 30 -14.08 -19.85 -1.47
CA PRO A 30 -13.98 -19.26 -0.14
C PRO A 30 -12.78 -19.76 0.70
N ASP A 31 -12.31 -20.99 0.44
CA ASP A 31 -11.13 -21.57 1.10
C ASP A 31 -9.79 -21.12 0.49
N GLY A 32 -9.82 -20.26 -0.55
CA GLY A 32 -8.64 -19.75 -1.26
C GLY A 32 -8.09 -20.67 -2.35
N SER A 33 -8.70 -21.85 -2.57
CA SER A 33 -8.37 -22.74 -3.68
C SER A 33 -8.87 -22.17 -5.02
N VAL A 34 -8.23 -22.54 -6.13
CA VAL A 34 -8.59 -22.03 -7.46
C VAL A 34 -9.82 -22.78 -7.97
N ALA A 35 -10.94 -22.07 -8.13
CA ALA A 35 -12.14 -22.60 -8.75
C ALA A 35 -11.94 -22.77 -10.27
N PHE A 36 -11.39 -21.73 -10.90
CA PHE A 36 -10.95 -21.75 -12.29
C PHE A 36 -9.99 -20.59 -12.58
N ALA A 37 -9.27 -20.66 -13.69
CA ALA A 37 -8.35 -19.61 -14.11
C ALA A 37 -8.59 -19.18 -15.57
N LEU A 38 -8.30 -17.92 -15.83
CA LEU A 38 -8.08 -17.33 -17.15
C LEU A 38 -6.58 -17.06 -17.27
N ASP A 39 -5.97 -17.62 -18.28
CA ASP A 39 -4.53 -17.59 -18.52
C ASP A 39 -4.25 -17.60 -20.03
N ASN A 40 -2.98 -17.67 -20.41
CA ASN A 40 -2.59 -17.66 -21.82
C ASN A 40 -2.65 -19.07 -22.47
N GLN A 41 -3.31 -20.05 -21.84
CA GLN A 41 -3.37 -21.41 -22.37
C GLN A 41 -4.54 -21.58 -23.35
N GLU A 42 -4.24 -21.68 -24.64
CA GLU A 42 -5.26 -21.84 -25.71
C GLU A 42 -6.18 -23.05 -25.53
N LYS A 43 -5.71 -24.09 -24.82
CA LYS A 43 -6.49 -25.31 -24.55
C LYS A 43 -7.51 -25.12 -23.42
N ASN A 44 -7.34 -24.12 -22.57
CA ASN A 44 -8.30 -23.81 -21.52
C ASN A 44 -9.53 -23.15 -22.15
N LYS A 45 -10.67 -23.84 -22.11
CA LYS A 45 -11.93 -23.36 -22.71
C LYS A 45 -12.37 -22.01 -22.13
N ARG A 46 -12.04 -21.72 -20.87
CA ARG A 46 -12.36 -20.43 -20.22
C ARG A 46 -11.39 -19.34 -20.67
N SER A 47 -10.12 -19.65 -20.86
CA SER A 47 -9.11 -18.73 -21.43
C SER A 47 -9.38 -18.29 -22.87
N LYS A 48 -10.41 -18.82 -23.54
CA LYS A 48 -10.90 -18.28 -24.82
C LYS A 48 -11.46 -16.86 -24.68
N ALA A 49 -11.84 -16.46 -23.47
CA ALA A 49 -12.23 -15.09 -23.18
C ALA A 49 -11.00 -14.19 -23.23
N PHE A 50 -10.90 -13.40 -24.28
CA PHE A 50 -9.83 -12.43 -24.41
C PHE A 50 -10.01 -11.33 -23.35
N LEU A 51 -8.96 -11.10 -22.55
CA LEU A 51 -8.85 -9.91 -21.71
C LEU A 51 -8.79 -8.70 -22.65
N GLN A 52 -9.94 -8.03 -22.81
CA GLN A 52 -10.05 -6.93 -23.76
C GLN A 52 -9.32 -5.69 -23.27
N ASP A 53 -9.49 -5.40 -21.99
CA ASP A 53 -8.92 -4.23 -21.34
C ASP A 53 -8.87 -4.44 -19.83
N GLY A 54 -8.16 -3.55 -19.16
CA GLY A 54 -8.07 -3.51 -17.71
C GLY A 54 -6.84 -2.76 -17.26
N ASN A 55 -6.84 -2.34 -16.01
CA ASN A 55 -5.65 -1.78 -15.36
C ASN A 55 -5.51 -2.33 -13.95
N ILE A 56 -4.29 -2.28 -13.43
CA ILE A 56 -4.01 -2.39 -12.01
C ILE A 56 -3.37 -1.08 -11.57
N SER A 57 -3.82 -0.59 -10.41
CA SER A 57 -3.22 0.54 -9.73
C SER A 57 -2.88 0.19 -8.29
N CYS A 58 -1.82 0.81 -7.78
CA CYS A 58 -1.40 0.70 -6.41
C CYS A 58 -0.99 2.08 -5.87
N ALA A 59 -1.37 2.38 -4.63
CA ALA A 59 -0.96 3.57 -3.91
C ALA A 59 -0.45 3.22 -2.51
N LEU A 60 0.61 3.92 -2.09
CA LEU A 60 1.19 3.85 -0.75
C LEU A 60 0.30 4.63 0.22
N GLN A 61 -0.62 3.92 0.85
CA GLN A 61 -1.49 4.46 1.88
C GLN A 61 -1.90 3.38 2.88
N ASN A 62 -2.45 3.81 4.01
CA ASN A 62 -3.08 2.89 4.94
C ASN A 62 -4.46 2.47 4.39
N GLY A 63 -4.80 1.21 4.62
CA GLY A 63 -6.06 0.62 4.16
C GLY A 63 -5.99 0.04 2.75
N THR A 64 -6.97 0.36 1.90
CA THR A 64 -7.02 -0.09 0.50
C THR A 64 -5.85 0.46 -0.30
N ARG A 65 -4.97 -0.41 -0.80
CA ARG A 65 -3.76 -0.04 -1.55
C ARG A 65 -3.85 -0.40 -3.01
N ARG A 66 -4.49 -1.52 -3.36
CA ARG A 66 -4.54 -2.03 -4.73
C ARG A 66 -5.96 -2.08 -5.26
N GLN A 67 -6.10 -1.63 -6.49
CA GLN A 67 -7.34 -1.70 -7.24
C GLN A 67 -7.04 -2.18 -8.65
N ALA A 68 -7.98 -2.87 -9.27
CA ALA A 68 -7.86 -3.28 -10.66
C ALA A 68 -9.22 -3.21 -11.36
N SER A 69 -9.19 -3.03 -12.67
CA SER A 69 -10.34 -3.23 -13.54
C SER A 69 -10.02 -4.32 -14.54
N VAL A 70 -11.00 -5.18 -14.81
CA VAL A 70 -10.86 -6.28 -15.77
C VAL A 70 -12.08 -6.27 -16.68
N THR A 71 -11.86 -6.26 -17.99
CA THR A 71 -12.92 -6.39 -19.00
C THR A 71 -12.70 -7.66 -19.84
N LEU A 72 -13.70 -8.54 -19.82
CA LEU A 72 -13.70 -9.82 -20.52
C LEU A 72 -14.74 -9.84 -21.64
N ALA A 73 -14.41 -10.50 -22.75
CA ALA A 73 -15.43 -10.91 -23.72
C ALA A 73 -16.36 -11.96 -23.10
N ASN A 74 -17.67 -11.77 -23.24
CA ASN A 74 -18.70 -12.57 -22.56
C ASN A 74 -19.83 -12.99 -23.53
N LEU A 75 -19.49 -13.33 -24.78
CA LEU A 75 -20.46 -13.73 -25.81
C LEU A 75 -21.24 -15.01 -25.47
N ASP A 76 -20.66 -15.89 -24.67
CA ASP A 76 -21.23 -17.17 -24.25
C ASP A 76 -21.87 -17.14 -22.85
N ASN A 77 -21.95 -15.94 -22.23
CA ASN A 77 -22.47 -15.73 -20.87
C ASN A 77 -21.71 -16.49 -19.76
N ALA A 78 -20.45 -16.89 -20.01
CA ALA A 78 -19.62 -17.59 -19.03
C ALA A 78 -19.22 -16.70 -17.84
N TYR A 79 -19.17 -15.38 -18.02
CA TYR A 79 -18.75 -14.37 -17.04
C TYR A 79 -19.89 -13.45 -16.59
N GLU A 80 -21.13 -13.89 -16.80
CA GLU A 80 -22.30 -13.14 -16.37
C GLU A 80 -22.36 -13.04 -14.85
N TYR A 81 -22.74 -11.85 -14.37
CA TYR A 81 -22.98 -11.59 -12.96
C TYR A 81 -24.32 -12.20 -12.54
N ALA A 82 -24.25 -13.34 -11.87
CA ALA A 82 -25.43 -14.08 -11.42
C ALA A 82 -25.08 -15.04 -10.27
N VAL A 83 -26.08 -15.35 -9.45
CA VAL A 83 -25.96 -16.37 -8.41
C VAL A 83 -25.54 -17.71 -9.06
N ASN A 84 -24.58 -18.41 -8.45
CA ASN A 84 -23.93 -19.62 -8.97
C ASN A 84 -23.04 -19.42 -10.23
N LYS A 85 -22.79 -18.18 -10.63
CA LYS A 85 -21.74 -17.79 -11.60
C LYS A 85 -20.71 -16.91 -10.90
N ILE A 86 -20.45 -15.73 -11.45
CA ILE A 86 -19.64 -14.70 -10.81
C ILE A 86 -20.57 -13.86 -9.94
N TRP A 87 -20.20 -13.68 -8.68
CA TRP A 87 -20.98 -12.95 -7.69
C TRP A 87 -20.11 -11.96 -6.91
N PHE A 88 -20.74 -10.99 -6.26
CA PHE A 88 -20.03 -9.93 -5.54
C PHE A 88 -19.26 -10.52 -4.35
N GLY A 89 -18.14 -9.90 -4.00
CA GLY A 89 -17.27 -10.39 -2.93
C GLY A 89 -16.55 -11.70 -3.23
N GLN A 90 -16.67 -12.25 -4.44
CA GLN A 90 -15.82 -13.35 -4.89
C GLN A 90 -14.37 -12.88 -5.02
N GLN A 91 -13.43 -13.73 -4.61
CA GLN A 91 -12.00 -13.41 -4.67
C GLN A 91 -11.41 -13.76 -6.04
N ILE A 92 -10.58 -12.86 -6.57
CA ILE A 92 -9.78 -13.05 -7.78
C ILE A 92 -8.32 -12.81 -7.43
N ARG A 93 -7.46 -13.80 -7.66
CA ARG A 93 -6.01 -13.61 -7.62
C ARG A 93 -5.51 -13.20 -9.00
N LEU A 94 -4.86 -12.04 -9.08
CA LEU A 94 -4.21 -11.56 -10.29
C LEU A 94 -2.71 -11.82 -10.18
N SER A 95 -2.14 -12.39 -11.24
CA SER A 95 -0.69 -12.52 -11.40
C SER A 95 -0.29 -12.01 -12.78
N GLU A 96 0.82 -11.29 -12.85
CA GLU A 96 1.38 -10.77 -14.10
C GLU A 96 2.84 -11.18 -14.23
N GLY A 97 3.32 -11.27 -15.46
CA GLY A 97 4.62 -11.85 -15.72
C GLY A 97 5.02 -11.80 -17.17
N LEU A 98 5.98 -12.66 -17.53
CA LEU A 98 6.44 -12.81 -18.89
C LEU A 98 6.93 -14.21 -19.19
N ILE A 99 7.01 -14.53 -20.48
CA ILE A 99 7.65 -15.75 -20.97
C ILE A 99 9.17 -15.52 -21.00
N LEU A 100 9.92 -16.40 -20.32
CA LEU A 100 11.38 -16.40 -20.32
C LEU A 100 11.94 -16.92 -21.66
N PRO A 101 13.24 -16.68 -21.98
CA PRO A 101 13.83 -17.12 -23.25
C PRO A 101 13.73 -18.61 -23.58
N ASP A 102 13.63 -19.47 -22.58
CA ASP A 102 13.47 -20.93 -22.74
C ASP A 102 12.01 -21.36 -22.91
N GLY A 103 11.08 -20.41 -23.00
CA GLY A 103 9.64 -20.66 -23.07
C GLY A 103 8.95 -20.83 -21.72
N THR A 104 9.67 -20.79 -20.60
CA THR A 104 9.07 -20.94 -19.27
C THR A 104 8.23 -19.72 -18.90
N GLU A 105 7.01 -19.94 -18.44
CA GLU A 105 6.17 -18.88 -17.87
C GLU A 105 6.69 -18.47 -16.48
N TYR A 106 6.90 -17.17 -16.26
CA TYR A 106 7.25 -16.63 -14.96
C TYR A 106 6.28 -15.53 -14.57
N THR A 107 5.53 -15.75 -13.49
CA THR A 107 4.51 -14.83 -12.98
C THR A 107 4.82 -14.39 -11.55
N ILE A 108 4.41 -13.16 -11.25
CA ILE A 108 4.53 -12.51 -9.95
C ILE A 108 3.11 -12.17 -9.49
N PRO A 109 2.69 -12.57 -8.27
CA PRO A 109 1.41 -12.16 -7.70
C PRO A 109 1.30 -10.64 -7.67
N GLN A 110 0.16 -10.11 -8.10
CA GLN A 110 -0.12 -8.66 -8.09
C GLN A 110 -1.17 -8.29 -7.06
N GLY A 111 -1.93 -9.25 -6.55
CA GLY A 111 -2.89 -9.06 -5.48
C GLY A 111 -3.94 -10.17 -5.43
N VAL A 112 -4.66 -10.23 -4.32
CA VAL A 112 -5.94 -10.93 -4.21
C VAL A 112 -6.98 -9.85 -4.00
N PHE A 113 -7.93 -9.80 -4.93
CA PHE A 113 -8.96 -8.78 -4.99
C PHE A 113 -10.34 -9.38 -4.76
N LEU A 114 -11.28 -8.54 -4.39
CA LEU A 114 -12.71 -8.83 -4.30
C LEU A 114 -13.42 -8.09 -5.42
N ILE A 115 -14.46 -8.71 -5.99
CA ILE A 115 -15.34 -8.03 -6.94
C ILE A 115 -16.21 -7.04 -6.17
N GLU A 116 -16.00 -5.75 -6.44
CA GLU A 116 -16.76 -4.64 -5.87
C GLU A 116 -18.00 -4.37 -6.73
N GLU A 117 -17.78 -3.88 -7.95
CA GLU A 117 -18.84 -3.52 -8.89
C GLU A 117 -18.70 -4.30 -10.20
N PRO A 118 -19.61 -5.25 -10.47
CA PRO A 118 -19.72 -5.90 -11.77
C PRO A 118 -20.61 -5.10 -12.72
N GLY A 119 -20.17 -4.99 -13.98
CA GLY A 119 -20.90 -4.36 -15.07
C GLY A 119 -21.00 -5.27 -16.28
N GLU A 120 -22.04 -5.08 -17.09
CA GLU A 120 -22.23 -5.77 -18.36
C GLU A 120 -22.58 -4.76 -19.45
N ALA A 121 -22.01 -4.96 -20.64
CA ALA A 121 -22.40 -4.21 -21.85
C ALA A 121 -22.75 -5.18 -22.98
N LEU A 122 -23.87 -4.90 -23.66
CA LEU A 122 -24.37 -5.66 -24.79
C LEU A 122 -24.55 -4.75 -26.00
N GLU A 123 -23.76 -5.02 -27.03
CA GLU A 123 -23.81 -4.37 -28.33
C GLU A 123 -24.04 -5.45 -29.42
N PRO A 124 -24.59 -5.10 -30.59
CA PRO A 124 -24.72 -6.07 -31.68
C PRO A 124 -23.37 -6.74 -32.02
N GLY A 125 -23.28 -8.06 -31.80
CA GLY A 125 -22.07 -8.85 -32.06
C GLY A 125 -20.98 -8.76 -30.99
N LYS A 126 -21.19 -8.01 -29.89
CA LYS A 126 -20.21 -7.86 -28.80
C LYS A 126 -20.93 -7.84 -27.44
N LYS A 127 -20.54 -8.74 -26.55
CA LYS A 127 -20.97 -8.74 -25.15
C LYS A 127 -19.74 -8.76 -24.26
N THR A 128 -19.68 -7.89 -23.26
CA THR A 128 -18.54 -7.78 -22.34
C THR A 128 -18.99 -7.73 -20.88
N ALA A 129 -18.20 -8.34 -20.00
CA ALA A 129 -18.31 -8.21 -18.55
C ALA A 129 -17.13 -7.39 -18.03
N THR A 130 -17.40 -6.44 -17.14
CA THR A 130 -16.39 -5.61 -16.49
C THR A 130 -16.46 -5.83 -14.98
N PHE A 131 -15.32 -5.99 -14.33
CA PHE A 131 -15.23 -6.13 -12.88
C PHE A 131 -14.32 -5.04 -12.34
N GLN A 132 -14.86 -4.21 -11.44
CA GLN A 132 -14.05 -3.37 -10.57
C GLN A 132 -13.62 -4.21 -9.36
N LEU A 133 -12.32 -4.21 -9.11
CA LEU A 133 -11.66 -5.07 -8.17
C LEU A 133 -10.92 -4.22 -7.14
N VAL A 134 -11.15 -4.52 -5.87
CA VAL A 134 -10.51 -3.86 -4.72
C VAL A 134 -9.80 -4.92 -3.88
N ASP A 135 -8.71 -4.57 -3.21
CA ASP A 135 -8.05 -5.54 -2.34
C ASP A 135 -8.93 -5.95 -1.15
N LYS A 136 -8.47 -6.94 -0.37
CA LYS A 136 -9.25 -7.53 0.73
C LYS A 136 -9.58 -6.55 1.87
N TRP A 137 -9.03 -5.34 1.87
CA TRP A 137 -9.40 -4.30 2.83
C TRP A 137 -10.89 -3.93 2.71
N ALA A 138 -11.51 -4.13 1.55
CA ALA A 138 -12.95 -3.91 1.34
C ALA A 138 -13.87 -4.77 2.23
N ASN A 139 -13.35 -5.87 2.81
CA ASN A 139 -14.08 -6.66 3.81
C ASN A 139 -14.00 -6.08 5.23
N LEU A 140 -13.24 -5.01 5.43
CA LEU A 140 -13.01 -4.38 6.73
C LEU A 140 -13.57 -2.95 6.79
N ASP A 141 -13.63 -2.22 5.68
CA ASP A 141 -13.88 -0.78 5.64
C ASP A 141 -15.33 -0.37 5.30
N GLY A 142 -16.26 -1.33 5.30
CA GLY A 142 -17.67 -1.08 4.99
C GLY A 142 -18.00 -1.13 3.49
N THR A 143 -17.00 -1.24 2.60
CA THR A 143 -17.21 -1.32 1.14
C THR A 143 -18.00 -2.58 0.74
N LEU A 144 -17.52 -3.75 1.15
CA LEU A 144 -18.19 -5.05 0.95
C LEU A 144 -18.61 -5.69 2.28
N GLY A 145 -17.96 -5.30 3.37
CA GLY A 145 -18.25 -5.77 4.73
C GLY A 145 -17.42 -5.03 5.77
N GLY A 146 -17.55 -5.43 7.03
CA GLY A 146 -16.74 -4.90 8.12
C GLY A 146 -17.33 -3.70 8.86
N ASN A 147 -18.59 -3.34 8.62
CA ASN A 147 -19.30 -2.41 9.50
C ASN A 147 -19.46 -3.03 10.90
N LEU A 148 -19.22 -2.24 11.94
CA LEU A 148 -19.40 -2.67 13.32
C LEU A 148 -20.90 -2.71 13.69
N GLU A 149 -21.27 -3.64 14.56
CA GLU A 149 -22.61 -3.69 15.18
C GLU A 149 -22.69 -2.84 16.47
N GLY A 150 -21.55 -2.35 16.94
CA GLY A 150 -21.37 -1.48 18.10
C GLY A 150 -19.88 -1.21 18.37
N ALA A 151 -19.55 -0.32 19.31
CA ALA A 151 -18.17 0.04 19.56
C ALA A 151 -17.28 -1.16 19.90
N TYR A 152 -16.11 -1.16 19.29
CA TYR A 152 -15.05 -2.12 19.55
C TYR A 152 -14.01 -1.47 20.47
N SER A 153 -13.62 -2.18 21.53
CA SER A 153 -12.62 -1.69 22.48
C SER A 153 -11.40 -2.60 22.57
N VAL A 154 -10.24 -1.99 22.78
CA VAL A 154 -8.98 -2.69 23.08
C VAL A 154 -8.38 -2.05 24.31
N THR A 155 -8.28 -2.83 25.39
CA THR A 155 -7.73 -2.34 26.66
C THR A 155 -6.24 -2.04 26.56
N ALA A 156 -5.78 -1.01 27.27
CA ALA A 156 -4.38 -0.70 27.46
C ALA A 156 -3.59 -1.94 27.94
N GLY A 157 -2.35 -2.07 27.47
CA GLY A 157 -1.48 -3.22 27.70
C GLY A 157 -1.77 -4.42 26.79
N THR A 158 -2.84 -4.41 26.00
CA THR A 158 -3.12 -5.49 25.03
C THR A 158 -2.10 -5.43 23.89
N ASN A 159 -1.56 -6.59 23.49
CA ASN A 159 -0.67 -6.65 22.34
C ASN A 159 -1.43 -6.27 21.04
N ILE A 160 -0.96 -5.21 20.38
CA ILE A 160 -1.61 -4.60 19.21
C ILE A 160 -1.70 -5.60 18.04
N PHE A 161 -0.64 -6.38 17.81
CA PHE A 161 -0.61 -7.40 16.74
C PHE A 161 -1.59 -8.55 17.01
N ALA A 162 -1.72 -8.98 18.26
CA ALA A 162 -2.71 -9.97 18.65
C ALA A 162 -4.13 -9.45 18.47
N ALA A 163 -4.40 -8.19 18.85
CA ALA A 163 -5.69 -7.54 18.64
C ALA A 163 -6.04 -7.48 17.14
N MET A 164 -5.13 -6.99 16.28
CA MET A 164 -5.36 -6.97 14.84
C MET A 164 -5.56 -8.36 14.23
N ALA A 165 -4.81 -9.36 14.67
CA ALA A 165 -4.99 -10.73 14.21
C ALA A 165 -6.35 -11.32 14.62
N SER A 166 -6.90 -10.91 15.77
CA SER A 166 -8.23 -11.34 16.21
C SER A 166 -9.37 -10.76 15.36
N ILE A 167 -9.22 -9.53 14.85
CA ILE A 167 -10.18 -8.89 13.94
C ILE A 167 -10.40 -9.75 12.69
N LEU A 168 -9.31 -10.26 12.09
CA LEU A 168 -9.41 -11.12 10.89
C LEU A 168 -10.06 -12.48 11.15
N LYS A 169 -10.07 -12.93 12.41
CA LYS A 169 -10.64 -14.22 12.84
C LYS A 169 -12.10 -14.13 13.27
N LEU A 170 -12.69 -12.93 13.27
CA LEU A 170 -14.12 -12.80 13.49
C LEU A 170 -14.88 -13.55 12.39
N ASP A 171 -16.01 -14.15 12.74
CA ASP A 171 -16.86 -14.80 11.77
C ASP A 171 -17.52 -13.74 10.87
N ARG A 172 -17.40 -13.91 9.55
CA ARG A 172 -17.97 -12.97 8.59
C ARG A 172 -19.51 -12.90 8.60
N TYR A 173 -20.18 -13.86 9.21
CA TYR A 173 -21.65 -13.91 9.28
C TYR A 173 -22.22 -13.51 10.63
N THR A 174 -21.50 -13.76 11.72
CA THR A 174 -21.99 -13.49 13.09
C THR A 174 -21.17 -12.45 13.85
N MET A 175 -20.01 -12.03 13.32
CA MET A 175 -19.03 -11.18 14.00
C MET A 175 -18.52 -11.75 15.33
N GLU A 176 -18.79 -13.03 15.62
CA GLU A 176 -18.31 -13.71 16.81
C GLU A 176 -16.84 -14.11 16.66
N SER A 177 -16.11 -14.12 17.78
CA SER A 177 -14.73 -14.59 17.81
C SER A 177 -14.63 -16.10 17.53
N ASN A 178 -13.64 -16.52 16.74
CA ASN A 178 -13.33 -17.93 16.45
C ASN A 178 -14.46 -18.72 15.75
N GLY A 179 -15.29 -18.05 14.95
CA GLY A 179 -16.29 -18.74 14.14
C GLY A 179 -15.69 -19.59 13.01
N ALA A 180 -16.55 -20.34 12.33
CA ALA A 180 -16.15 -21.28 11.29
C ALA A 180 -15.73 -20.58 9.98
N ASN A 181 -16.13 -19.32 9.78
CA ASN A 181 -15.92 -18.58 8.55
C ASN A 181 -15.19 -17.26 8.84
N PRO A 182 -13.87 -17.28 9.09
CA PRO A 182 -13.13 -16.07 9.39
C PRO A 182 -13.20 -15.06 8.23
N ILE A 183 -13.19 -13.76 8.56
CA ILE A 183 -13.09 -12.67 7.56
C ILE A 183 -11.88 -12.87 6.65
N ASP A 184 -10.74 -13.22 7.23
CA ASP A 184 -9.56 -13.66 6.48
C ASP A 184 -8.86 -14.82 7.23
N PRO A 185 -8.84 -16.03 6.67
CA PRO A 185 -8.18 -17.18 7.31
C PRO A 185 -6.64 -17.07 7.31
N LEU A 186 -6.06 -16.18 6.50
CA LEU A 186 -4.62 -16.04 6.39
C LEU A 186 -4.06 -15.21 7.56
N SER A 187 -3.02 -15.74 8.22
CA SER A 187 -2.32 -14.98 9.25
C SER A 187 -1.63 -13.74 8.64
N PRO A 188 -1.76 -12.57 9.29
CA PRO A 188 -1.04 -11.37 8.91
C PRO A 188 0.48 -11.54 8.94
N ILE A 189 1.18 -10.63 8.27
CA ILE A 189 2.64 -10.49 8.37
C ILE A 189 2.93 -9.23 9.17
N PHE A 190 3.52 -9.39 10.35
CA PHE A 190 3.94 -8.27 11.19
C PHE A 190 5.44 -8.08 11.11
N THR A 191 5.88 -6.83 11.08
CA THR A 191 7.30 -6.49 11.19
C THR A 191 7.87 -6.90 12.55
N ASN A 192 9.11 -7.37 12.56
CA ASN A 192 9.85 -7.65 13.79
C ASN A 192 10.52 -6.40 14.39
N TRP A 193 10.39 -5.24 13.74
CA TRP A 193 11.10 -4.03 14.13
C TRP A 193 10.75 -3.56 15.56
N TYR A 194 9.48 -3.67 15.96
CA TYR A 194 9.02 -3.24 17.28
C TYR A 194 9.45 -4.17 18.42
N ASN A 195 9.97 -5.36 18.11
CA ASN A 195 10.26 -6.39 19.11
C ASN A 195 11.33 -5.90 20.09
N GLY A 196 11.00 -5.92 21.38
CA GLY A 196 11.90 -5.50 22.46
C GLY A 196 12.08 -3.99 22.61
N LYS A 197 11.38 -3.17 21.82
CA LYS A 197 11.37 -1.71 21.98
C LYS A 197 10.33 -1.29 23.00
N THR A 198 10.62 -0.23 23.74
CA THR A 198 9.78 0.29 24.81
C THR A 198 9.50 1.77 24.64
N GLN A 199 8.41 2.24 25.24
CA GLN A 199 8.04 3.65 25.35
C GLN A 199 7.70 4.00 26.79
N THR A 200 7.86 5.27 27.15
CA THR A 200 7.46 5.80 28.46
C THR A 200 6.14 6.53 28.30
N LEU A 201 5.14 6.17 29.10
CA LEU A 201 3.84 6.80 29.12
C LEU A 201 3.88 8.11 29.94
N THR A 202 2.82 8.89 29.86
CA THR A 202 2.70 10.18 30.58
C THR A 202 2.76 10.05 32.10
N ASP A 203 2.41 8.89 32.65
CA ASP A 203 2.50 8.57 34.07
C ASP A 203 3.92 8.11 34.51
N GLY A 204 4.87 8.02 33.57
CA GLY A 204 6.23 7.55 33.79
C GLY A 204 6.40 6.02 33.67
N THR A 205 5.33 5.28 33.39
CA THR A 205 5.37 3.82 33.20
C THR A 205 6.06 3.47 31.88
N VAL A 206 6.95 2.47 31.91
CA VAL A 206 7.60 1.95 30.69
C VAL A 206 6.83 0.72 30.20
N VAL A 207 6.36 0.76 28.95
CA VAL A 207 5.62 -0.32 28.30
C VAL A 207 6.27 -0.71 26.97
N SER A 208 5.97 -1.90 26.44
CA SER A 208 6.44 -2.29 25.11
C SER A 208 5.78 -1.43 24.04
N LEU A 209 6.49 -1.12 22.94
CA LEU A 209 5.88 -0.44 21.80
C LEU A 209 4.75 -1.26 21.16
N THR A 210 4.80 -2.59 21.27
CA THR A 210 3.78 -3.50 20.73
C THR A 210 2.51 -3.57 21.57
N ASP A 211 2.49 -2.95 22.75
CA ASP A 211 1.36 -3.01 23.66
C ASP A 211 0.57 -1.70 23.57
N ALA A 212 -0.75 -1.80 23.51
CA ALA A 212 -1.67 -0.68 23.39
C ALA A 212 -1.40 0.29 24.56
N PRO A 213 -0.97 1.53 24.31
CA PRO A 213 -0.49 2.36 25.40
C PRO A 213 -1.64 3.10 26.12
N TYR A 214 -2.88 2.92 25.65
CA TYR A 214 -4.15 3.44 26.16
C TYR A 214 -5.31 2.54 25.72
N ASP A 215 -6.47 2.71 26.36
CA ASP A 215 -7.71 2.08 25.92
C ASP A 215 -8.16 2.67 24.58
N TYR A 216 -8.27 1.82 23.57
CA TYR A 216 -8.91 2.16 22.31
C TYR A 216 -10.41 1.94 22.41
N LEU A 217 -11.19 2.87 21.86
CA LEU A 217 -12.62 2.71 21.64
C LEU A 217 -12.97 3.27 20.26
N SER A 218 -13.58 2.45 19.40
CA SER A 218 -14.08 2.90 18.10
C SER A 218 -15.41 3.65 18.23
N ASP A 219 -15.80 4.35 17.16
CA ASP A 219 -17.18 4.78 16.98
C ASP A 219 -18.10 3.54 16.89
N ASP A 220 -19.31 3.64 17.45
CA ASP A 220 -20.35 2.61 17.35
C ASP A 220 -20.77 2.33 15.91
N SER A 221 -20.66 3.34 15.04
CA SER A 221 -20.98 3.28 13.61
C SER A 221 -19.76 3.09 12.70
N GLY A 222 -18.58 2.86 13.31
CA GLY A 222 -17.33 2.68 12.57
C GLY A 222 -17.20 1.31 11.91
N THR A 223 -16.00 1.04 11.40
CA THR A 223 -15.68 -0.20 10.69
C THR A 223 -14.52 -0.95 11.35
N LEU A 224 -14.38 -2.25 11.07
CA LEU A 224 -13.22 -3.04 11.46
C LEU A 224 -11.91 -2.45 10.88
N GLY A 225 -12.02 -1.81 9.72
CA GLY A 225 -10.96 -1.03 9.11
C GLY A 225 -10.52 0.14 10.00
N ASP A 226 -11.46 0.89 10.58
CA ASP A 226 -11.17 1.99 11.50
C ASP A 226 -10.48 1.48 12.78
N VAL A 227 -10.91 0.32 13.29
CA VAL A 227 -10.24 -0.33 14.43
C VAL A 227 -8.80 -0.69 14.07
N ALA A 228 -8.58 -1.34 12.93
CA ALA A 228 -7.25 -1.72 12.47
C ALA A 228 -6.36 -0.50 12.18
N LEU A 229 -6.93 0.59 11.66
CA LEU A 229 -6.24 1.87 11.46
C LEU A 229 -5.86 2.50 12.79
N GLY A 230 -6.79 2.60 13.74
CA GLY A 230 -6.53 3.15 15.07
C GLY A 230 -5.43 2.38 15.81
N LEU A 231 -5.43 1.06 15.72
CA LEU A 231 -4.36 0.21 16.25
C LEU A 231 -3.02 0.42 15.52
N ALA A 232 -3.03 0.63 14.20
CA ALA A 232 -1.80 0.91 13.43
C ALA A 232 -1.24 2.30 13.74
N GLU A 233 -2.12 3.27 14.03
CA GLU A 233 -1.75 4.62 14.44
C GLU A 233 -1.02 4.63 15.79
N MET A 234 -1.38 3.75 16.74
CA MET A 234 -0.65 3.59 18.01
C MET A 234 0.83 3.21 17.79
N LEU A 235 1.13 2.49 16.71
CA LEU A 235 2.48 2.08 16.33
C LEU A 235 3.16 3.06 15.37
N ALA A 236 2.43 4.08 14.90
CA ALA A 236 2.76 4.85 13.72
C ALA A 236 3.16 3.93 12.54
N ALA A 237 2.40 2.88 12.25
CA ALA A 237 2.75 1.88 11.26
C ALA A 237 2.00 2.06 9.92
N TRP A 238 2.54 1.45 8.87
CA TRP A 238 1.82 1.25 7.61
C TRP A 238 1.06 -0.06 7.63
N ILE A 239 -0.25 -0.03 7.34
CA ILE A 239 -1.11 -1.21 7.29
C ILE A 239 -1.80 -1.32 5.94
N GLY A 240 -1.94 -2.54 5.42
CA GLY A 240 -2.68 -2.83 4.19
C GLY A 240 -2.39 -4.23 3.67
N TYR A 241 -3.10 -4.65 2.62
CA TYR A 241 -2.83 -5.95 1.99
C TYR A 241 -1.64 -5.85 1.03
N ASN A 242 -0.82 -6.90 0.96
CA ASN A 242 0.30 -7.00 0.01
C ASN A 242 -0.10 -7.71 -1.31
N GLN A 243 0.86 -7.83 -2.24
CA GLN A 243 0.69 -8.49 -3.53
C GLN A 243 0.31 -9.99 -3.47
N ALA A 244 0.54 -10.65 -2.32
CA ALA A 244 0.10 -12.03 -2.08
C ALA A 244 -1.29 -12.10 -1.44
N GLY A 245 -1.95 -10.96 -1.20
CA GLY A 245 -3.24 -10.88 -0.52
C GLY A 245 -3.14 -11.21 0.96
N ARG A 246 -2.05 -10.85 1.65
CA ARG A 246 -1.97 -10.96 3.12
C ARG A 246 -1.96 -9.56 3.73
N LEU A 247 -2.64 -9.40 4.87
CA LEU A 247 -2.52 -8.16 5.65
C LEU A 247 -1.08 -8.03 6.15
N VAL A 248 -0.48 -6.86 5.97
CA VAL A 248 0.88 -6.56 6.39
C VAL A 248 0.89 -5.31 7.25
N ILE A 249 1.74 -5.33 8.28
CA ILE A 249 2.12 -4.13 9.04
C ILE A 249 3.61 -3.90 8.88
N ASP A 250 3.94 -2.80 8.23
CA ASP A 250 5.30 -2.32 8.02
C ASP A 250 5.58 -1.16 9.00
N PRO A 251 6.83 -1.01 9.49
CA PRO A 251 7.18 0.11 10.36
C PRO A 251 7.06 1.45 9.62
N SER A 252 6.89 2.57 10.35
CA SER A 252 7.02 3.89 9.72
C SER A 252 8.45 4.15 9.25
N GLN A 253 8.57 5.09 8.31
CA GLN A 253 9.82 5.49 7.63
C GLN A 253 10.92 6.07 8.54
N ASP A 254 10.78 6.04 9.87
CA ASP A 254 11.88 6.35 10.79
C ASP A 254 12.86 5.17 10.99
N ASP A 255 12.58 4.01 10.37
CA ASP A 255 13.17 2.74 10.82
C ASP A 255 14.15 2.08 9.85
N ILE A 256 14.12 2.49 8.59
CA ILE A 256 15.10 2.18 7.55
C ILE A 256 15.28 3.45 6.74
N LEU A 257 16.47 4.07 6.79
CA LEU A 257 16.80 5.19 5.91
C LEU A 257 16.43 4.78 4.48
N ASP A 258 15.62 5.57 3.76
CA ASP A 258 15.24 5.28 2.36
C ASP A 258 16.49 5.11 1.46
N ALA A 259 17.62 5.69 1.88
CA ALA A 259 18.95 5.47 1.30
C ALA A 259 19.44 4.01 1.35
N THR A 260 18.97 3.22 2.32
CA THR A 260 19.39 1.83 2.57
C THR A 260 18.40 0.78 2.06
N LYS A 261 17.19 1.20 1.66
CA LYS A 261 16.21 0.31 1.03
C LYS A 261 16.73 -0.27 -0.29
N PRO A 262 16.33 -1.52 -0.63
CA PRO A 262 16.77 -2.17 -1.86
C PRO A 262 16.29 -1.41 -3.09
N ILE A 263 17.14 -1.35 -4.12
CA ILE A 263 16.80 -0.78 -5.41
C ILE A 263 16.12 -1.88 -6.24
N LEU A 264 14.86 -1.67 -6.61
CA LEU A 264 14.11 -2.60 -7.46
C LEU A 264 14.50 -2.47 -8.92
N TRP A 265 14.72 -1.24 -9.39
CA TRP A 265 15.08 -0.98 -10.77
C TRP A 265 15.93 0.30 -10.94
N GLU A 266 16.81 0.27 -11.93
CA GLU A 266 17.65 1.40 -12.36
C GLU A 266 17.25 1.83 -13.77
N PHE A 267 16.68 3.03 -13.88
CA PHE A 267 16.35 3.68 -15.13
C PHE A 267 17.53 4.48 -15.66
N LYS A 268 17.81 4.32 -16.95
CA LYS A 268 18.83 5.08 -17.69
C LYS A 268 18.19 5.77 -18.88
N LEU A 269 18.63 6.99 -19.14
CA LEU A 269 18.24 7.69 -20.36
C LEU A 269 18.80 6.97 -21.59
N GLY A 270 17.92 6.59 -22.51
CA GLY A 270 18.23 5.77 -23.68
C GLY A 270 17.86 4.28 -23.54
N ASP A 271 17.59 3.79 -22.32
CA ASP A 271 17.04 2.44 -22.13
C ASP A 271 15.58 2.40 -22.64
N ARG A 272 15.21 1.30 -23.31
CA ARG A 272 13.85 1.10 -23.85
C ARG A 272 12.77 1.12 -22.77
N GLN A 273 13.16 0.88 -21.52
CA GLN A 273 12.27 0.81 -20.37
C GLN A 273 11.82 2.18 -19.89
N LEU A 274 12.60 3.24 -20.14
CA LEU A 274 12.24 4.61 -19.77
C LEU A 274 11.61 5.31 -20.97
N LEU A 275 10.31 5.63 -20.88
CA LEU A 275 9.60 6.33 -21.95
C LEU A 275 9.55 7.84 -21.70
N ASN A 276 9.28 8.24 -20.45
CA ASN A 276 9.25 9.64 -20.02
C ASN A 276 9.55 9.73 -18.51
N ALA A 277 10.04 10.88 -18.06
CA ALA A 277 10.10 11.25 -16.65
C ALA A 277 9.72 12.73 -16.49
N GLU A 278 8.57 12.98 -15.88
CA GLU A 278 8.07 14.33 -15.59
C GLU A 278 8.33 14.67 -14.12
N TYR A 279 8.94 15.83 -13.87
CA TYR A 279 9.26 16.30 -12.52
C TYR A 279 8.31 17.43 -12.13
N LEU A 280 7.53 17.20 -11.08
CA LEU A 280 6.66 18.20 -10.48
C LEU A 280 7.18 18.61 -9.11
N THR A 281 7.42 19.90 -8.94
CA THR A 281 7.72 20.50 -7.64
C THR A 281 6.47 21.15 -7.06
N ARG A 282 6.11 20.83 -5.81
CA ARG A 282 4.96 21.42 -5.11
C ARG A 282 5.38 22.30 -3.93
N PRO A 283 5.94 23.50 -4.15
CA PRO A 283 6.41 24.37 -3.06
C PRO A 283 5.29 24.84 -2.11
N ALA A 284 4.03 24.86 -2.58
CA ALA A 284 2.88 25.19 -1.77
C ALA A 284 2.67 24.21 -0.60
N GLU A 285 2.93 22.92 -0.82
CA GLU A 285 2.75 21.82 0.16
C GLU A 285 3.92 21.69 1.14
N ILE A 286 4.93 22.56 1.05
CA ILE A 286 6.08 22.54 1.96
C ILE A 286 5.71 23.20 3.28
N PHE A 287 5.88 22.49 4.40
CA PHE A 287 5.74 22.99 5.77
C PHE A 287 7.01 22.66 6.56
N ASN A 288 7.59 23.67 7.19
CA ASN A 288 8.85 23.56 7.95
C ASN A 288 8.66 23.75 9.47
N ASP A 289 7.40 23.79 9.91
CA ASP A 289 6.96 23.79 11.30
C ASP A 289 5.70 22.93 11.42
N ILE A 290 5.77 21.82 12.15
CA ILE A 290 4.61 20.95 12.41
C ILE A 290 4.25 21.04 13.89
N ILE A 291 2.97 21.27 14.16
CA ILE A 291 2.39 21.24 15.50
C ILE A 291 1.35 20.13 15.56
N VAL A 292 1.53 19.19 16.46
CA VAL A 292 0.57 18.13 16.76
C VAL A 292 -0.11 18.47 18.07
N ALA A 293 -1.43 18.58 18.03
CA ALA A 293 -2.25 18.85 19.20
C ALA A 293 -3.02 17.58 19.56
N GLY A 294 -2.66 17.00 20.69
CA GLY A 294 -3.18 15.76 21.24
C GLY A 294 -4.52 15.88 21.97
N ALA A 295 -4.87 14.84 22.71
CA ALA A 295 -5.93 14.86 23.72
C ALA A 295 -5.70 15.98 24.73
N THR A 296 -6.81 16.57 25.19
CA THR A 296 -6.82 17.47 26.34
C THR A 296 -7.41 16.71 27.52
N ASP A 297 -6.69 16.67 28.64
CA ASP A 297 -7.20 16.06 29.86
C ASP A 297 -8.20 16.97 30.57
N ASP A 298 -8.88 16.43 31.59
CA ASP A 298 -9.87 17.15 32.40
C ASP A 298 -9.28 18.34 33.19
N VAL A 299 -7.96 18.47 33.22
CA VAL A 299 -7.21 19.54 33.89
C VAL A 299 -6.77 20.63 32.89
N ASN A 300 -7.26 20.59 31.65
CA ASN A 300 -6.90 21.47 30.51
C ASN A 300 -5.44 21.34 30.03
N PHE A 301 -4.75 20.25 30.35
CA PHE A 301 -3.46 19.96 29.74
C PHE A 301 -3.69 19.26 28.40
N THR A 302 -3.27 19.92 27.31
CA THR A 302 -3.29 19.35 25.97
C THR A 302 -1.92 18.77 25.65
N ALA A 303 -1.86 17.45 25.41
CA ALA A 303 -0.66 16.81 24.90
C ALA A 303 -0.22 17.50 23.60
N ARG A 304 1.05 17.86 23.46
CA ARG A 304 1.52 18.64 22.31
C ARG A 304 2.91 18.22 21.89
N GLY A 305 3.14 18.28 20.59
CA GLY A 305 4.44 18.07 19.98
C GLY A 305 4.69 19.13 18.92
N ARG A 306 5.93 19.62 18.84
CA ARG A 306 6.32 20.58 17.82
C ARG A 306 7.67 20.22 17.24
N ALA A 307 7.73 20.09 15.92
CA ALA A 307 8.97 19.87 15.20
C ALA A 307 9.22 21.00 14.21
N GLN A 308 10.46 21.46 14.15
CA GLN A 308 10.89 22.54 13.27
C GLN A 308 12.08 22.15 12.41
N ASN A 309 12.08 22.57 11.15
CA ASN A 309 13.26 22.47 10.30
C ASN A 309 14.13 23.71 10.50
N ARG A 310 15.11 23.60 11.40
CA ARG A 310 16.13 24.63 11.65
C ARG A 310 17.49 24.27 11.07
N ASP A 311 17.58 23.16 10.33
CA ASP A 311 18.82 22.67 9.73
C ASP A 311 19.33 23.66 8.65
N PRO A 312 20.46 24.36 8.87
CA PRO A 312 20.96 25.34 7.90
C PRO A 312 21.38 24.73 6.56
N ALA A 313 21.64 23.42 6.52
CA ALA A 313 21.94 22.68 5.30
C ALA A 313 20.69 22.39 4.46
N SER A 314 19.50 22.51 5.04
CA SER A 314 18.23 22.34 4.33
C SER A 314 17.83 23.59 3.57
N ASP A 315 17.45 23.44 2.29
CA ASP A 315 16.93 24.54 1.46
C ASP A 315 15.59 25.08 1.95
N THR A 316 14.86 24.31 2.75
CA THR A 316 13.50 24.64 3.24
C THR A 316 13.47 25.01 4.71
N CYS A 317 14.63 25.22 5.34
CA CYS A 317 14.70 25.60 6.74
C CYS A 317 14.05 26.97 6.99
N ILE A 318 13.60 27.18 8.22
CA ILE A 318 12.88 28.40 8.63
C ILE A 318 13.69 29.66 8.31
N SER A 319 15.01 29.62 8.46
CA SER A 319 15.89 30.76 8.18
C SER A 319 15.99 31.12 6.69
N ARG A 320 15.67 30.21 5.76
CA ARG A 320 15.73 30.45 4.30
C ARG A 320 14.39 30.86 3.71
N ILE A 321 13.31 30.18 4.09
CA ILE A 321 12.00 30.36 3.44
C ILE A 321 10.92 30.96 4.36
N GLY A 322 11.25 31.29 5.61
CA GLY A 322 10.29 31.73 6.63
C GLY A 322 9.49 30.56 7.22
N MET A 323 8.73 30.82 8.28
CA MET A 323 7.98 29.78 9.01
C MET A 323 6.65 29.46 8.29
N LYS A 324 6.47 28.21 7.89
CA LYS A 324 5.24 27.65 7.30
C LYS A 324 4.70 26.55 8.21
N THR A 325 3.71 26.90 9.03
CA THR A 325 3.16 26.02 10.08
C THR A 325 1.99 25.17 9.58
N LYS A 326 2.02 23.86 9.86
CA LYS A 326 0.87 22.96 9.74
C LYS A 326 0.47 22.46 11.12
N ARG A 327 -0.81 22.63 11.47
CA ARG A 327 -1.41 22.08 12.70
C ARG A 327 -2.18 20.80 12.38
N ILE A 328 -1.96 19.76 13.16
CA ILE A 328 -2.61 18.46 13.01
C ILE A 328 -3.27 18.10 14.34
N PRO A 329 -4.62 18.03 14.40
CA PRO A 329 -5.32 17.55 15.57
C PRO A 329 -5.22 16.02 15.65
N MET A 330 -4.92 15.50 16.84
CA MET A 330 -4.82 14.08 17.15
C MET A 330 -5.47 13.84 18.52
N SER A 331 -6.80 13.81 18.56
CA SER A 331 -7.57 13.65 19.81
C SER A 331 -7.21 12.37 20.60
N ASN A 332 -6.59 11.40 19.95
CA ASN A 332 -6.22 10.12 20.54
C ASN A 332 -4.77 10.08 21.06
N TYR A 333 -3.99 11.17 20.89
CA TYR A 333 -2.61 11.23 21.36
C TYR A 333 -2.55 11.93 22.72
N TYR A 334 -2.30 11.18 23.78
CA TYR A 334 -2.35 11.66 25.18
C TYR A 334 -0.96 11.88 25.78
N SER A 335 0.12 11.62 25.01
CA SER A 335 1.50 11.87 25.43
C SER A 335 2.20 12.90 24.55
N ASN A 336 2.95 13.81 25.19
CA ASN A 336 3.84 14.73 24.50
C ASN A 336 4.85 13.98 23.64
N ASP A 337 5.37 12.83 24.08
CA ASP A 337 6.39 12.06 23.34
C ASP A 337 5.82 11.48 22.03
N ILE A 338 4.59 10.99 22.06
CA ILE A 338 3.88 10.48 20.88
C ILE A 338 3.60 11.66 19.93
N CYS A 339 3.06 12.76 20.45
CA CYS A 339 2.83 13.98 19.66
C CYS A 339 4.14 14.51 19.05
N GLN A 340 5.24 14.45 19.79
CA GLN A 340 6.55 14.96 19.39
C GLN A 340 7.19 14.08 18.32
N SER A 341 7.11 12.76 18.49
CA SER A 341 7.56 11.77 17.50
C SER A 341 6.77 11.92 16.20
N TYR A 342 5.45 12.04 16.29
CA TYR A 342 4.60 12.26 15.12
C TYR A 342 4.83 13.62 14.44
N ALA A 343 5.09 14.67 15.22
CA ALA A 343 5.45 15.99 14.67
C ALA A 343 6.76 15.91 13.88
N ALA A 344 7.78 15.25 14.43
CA ALA A 344 9.06 15.03 13.76
C ALA A 344 8.90 14.22 12.47
N TRP A 345 8.09 13.17 12.51
CA TRP A 345 7.75 12.35 11.36
C TRP A 345 7.07 13.15 10.24
N GLN A 346 6.01 13.89 10.56
CA GLN A 346 5.31 14.75 9.61
C GLN A 346 6.21 15.84 9.03
N LEU A 347 7.13 16.38 9.86
CA LEU A 347 8.06 17.41 9.43
C LEU A 347 9.02 16.87 8.36
N LYS A 348 9.61 15.68 8.53
CA LYS A 348 10.51 15.11 7.51
C LYS A 348 9.84 15.00 6.13
N ARG A 349 8.55 14.62 6.10
CA ARG A 349 7.77 14.47 4.87
C ARG A 349 7.30 15.81 4.28
N SER A 350 6.97 16.76 5.14
CA SER A 350 6.42 18.06 4.72
C SER A 350 7.49 19.11 4.45
N ALA A 351 8.66 19.02 5.07
CA ALA A 351 9.73 19.99 4.92
C ALA A 351 10.58 19.73 3.69
N THR A 352 10.59 18.52 3.12
CA THR A 352 11.34 18.23 1.90
C THR A 352 10.70 18.94 0.70
N VAL A 353 11.49 19.52 -0.21
CA VAL A 353 10.96 19.94 -1.51
C VAL A 353 10.46 18.70 -2.21
N ASN A 354 9.15 18.46 -2.16
CA ASN A 354 8.52 17.31 -2.77
C ASN A 354 8.67 17.40 -4.28
N LYS A 355 9.79 16.86 -4.78
CA LYS A 355 10.05 16.55 -6.18
C LYS A 355 9.35 15.23 -6.44
N ARG A 356 8.08 15.32 -6.83
CA ARG A 356 7.38 14.18 -7.38
C ARG A 356 7.94 13.93 -8.78
N VAL A 357 8.18 12.68 -9.09
CA VAL A 357 8.54 12.24 -10.43
C VAL A 357 7.46 11.26 -10.89
N SER A 358 6.87 11.55 -12.05
CA SER A 358 6.01 10.64 -12.78
C SER A 358 6.83 10.01 -13.89
N ILE A 359 7.11 8.71 -13.77
CA ILE A 359 7.92 7.96 -14.73
C ILE A 359 6.99 7.12 -15.58
N ALA A 360 6.96 7.37 -16.89
CA ALA A 360 6.34 6.47 -17.84
C ALA A 360 7.36 5.42 -18.28
N SER A 361 7.01 4.15 -18.15
CA SER A 361 7.90 3.03 -18.46
C SER A 361 7.19 1.94 -19.27
N THR A 362 7.98 1.00 -19.80
CA THR A 362 7.43 -0.31 -20.17
C THR A 362 6.89 -1.02 -18.92
N GLN A 363 6.02 -2.00 -19.13
CA GLN A 363 5.39 -2.75 -18.05
C GLN A 363 6.41 -3.58 -17.25
N MET A 364 6.46 -3.39 -15.92
CA MET A 364 7.29 -4.15 -14.99
C MET A 364 6.46 -4.62 -13.80
N PHE A 365 6.56 -5.90 -13.44
CA PHE A 365 5.62 -6.58 -12.52
C PHE A 365 6.16 -6.79 -11.10
N HIS A 366 7.43 -6.45 -10.85
CA HIS A 366 8.09 -6.62 -9.56
C HIS A 366 8.15 -5.33 -8.73
N LEU A 367 7.71 -4.20 -9.29
CA LEU A 367 7.71 -2.92 -8.60
C LEU A 367 6.60 -2.91 -7.56
N VAL A 368 6.95 -2.52 -6.34
CA VAL A 368 6.03 -2.38 -5.21
C VAL A 368 6.21 -1.02 -4.56
N GLU A 369 5.14 -0.55 -3.93
CA GLU A 369 5.13 0.69 -3.16
C GLU A 369 6.12 0.67 -2.00
N ASN A 370 6.53 1.85 -1.52
CA ASN A 370 7.48 2.03 -0.39
C ASN A 370 8.92 1.52 -0.64
N GLU A 371 9.23 1.07 -1.85
CA GLU A 371 10.58 0.64 -2.27
C GLU A 371 11.25 1.64 -3.23
N ILE A 372 12.53 1.41 -3.52
CA ILE A 372 13.37 2.38 -4.25
C ILE A 372 13.53 2.02 -5.73
N ILE A 373 13.42 3.04 -6.56
CA ILE A 373 13.92 3.06 -7.93
C ILE A 373 14.97 4.16 -8.08
N THR A 374 15.83 4.02 -9.09
CA THR A 374 16.83 5.03 -9.40
C THR A 374 16.69 5.52 -10.83
N LEU A 375 17.01 6.79 -11.05
CA LEU A 375 17.02 7.40 -12.37
C LEU A 375 18.32 8.17 -12.56
N GLN A 376 19.09 7.75 -13.56
CA GLN A 376 20.30 8.49 -13.97
C GLN A 376 19.91 9.78 -14.70
N ARG A 377 20.47 10.90 -14.26
CA ARG A 377 20.22 12.26 -14.78
C ARG A 377 21.42 12.82 -15.53
N PRO A 378 21.76 12.32 -16.74
CA PRO A 378 22.81 12.90 -17.58
C PRO A 378 22.50 14.34 -18.04
N ASP A 379 21.26 14.81 -17.87
CA ASP A 379 20.87 16.21 -18.09
C ASP A 379 21.40 17.17 -17.01
N LYS A 380 21.86 16.66 -15.86
CA LYS A 380 22.41 17.45 -14.76
C LYS A 380 23.94 17.36 -14.68
N PRO A 381 24.63 18.43 -14.24
CA PRO A 381 26.07 18.38 -14.01
C PRO A 381 26.47 17.22 -13.10
N GLY A 382 27.47 16.44 -13.51
CA GLY A 382 27.94 15.26 -12.76
C GLY A 382 27.12 13.98 -12.98
N ASN A 383 26.12 14.00 -13.86
CA ASN A 383 25.28 12.85 -14.21
C ASN A 383 24.73 12.07 -12.98
N PRO A 384 24.13 12.75 -11.98
CA PRO A 384 23.75 12.13 -10.72
C PRO A 384 22.73 11.01 -10.92
N VAL A 385 22.81 9.98 -10.07
CA VAL A 385 21.80 8.93 -9.97
C VAL A 385 20.89 9.29 -8.80
N GLU A 386 19.67 9.70 -9.11
CA GLU A 386 18.69 10.10 -8.10
C GLU A 386 17.92 8.88 -7.61
N ARG A 387 17.72 8.78 -6.29
CA ARG A 387 16.90 7.73 -5.65
C ARG A 387 15.49 8.27 -5.44
N HIS A 388 14.48 7.46 -5.76
CA HIS A 388 13.08 7.80 -5.57
C HIS A 388 12.34 6.66 -4.88
N VAL A 389 11.52 6.99 -3.87
CA VAL A 389 10.60 6.05 -3.21
C VAL A 389 9.31 5.99 -4.01
N ILE A 390 8.92 4.79 -4.43
CA ILE A 390 7.66 4.55 -5.13
C ILE A 390 6.50 4.87 -4.18
N GLN A 391 5.67 5.83 -4.57
CA GLN A 391 4.40 6.14 -3.92
C GLN A 391 3.24 5.35 -4.52
N GLY A 392 3.38 4.87 -5.75
CA GLY A 392 2.36 4.10 -6.42
C GLY A 392 2.68 3.86 -7.88
N PHE A 393 1.84 3.08 -8.54
CA PHE A 393 1.92 2.84 -9.97
C PHE A 393 0.55 2.51 -10.56
N THR A 394 0.43 2.70 -11.87
CA THR A 394 -0.69 2.21 -12.67
C THR A 394 -0.15 1.51 -13.91
N ARG A 395 -0.73 0.36 -14.25
CA ARG A 395 -0.30 -0.44 -15.40
C ARG A 395 -1.51 -1.10 -16.09
N PRO A 396 -1.59 -1.11 -17.42
CA PRO A 396 -2.62 -1.84 -18.13
C PRO A 396 -2.43 -3.36 -17.98
N LEU A 397 -3.52 -4.12 -17.90
CA LEU A 397 -3.49 -5.58 -17.88
C LEU A 397 -3.33 -6.17 -19.29
N ALA A 398 -3.67 -5.41 -20.33
CA ALA A 398 -3.45 -5.78 -21.73
C ALA A 398 -1.95 -6.03 -22.04
N GLN A 399 -1.71 -6.72 -23.16
CA GLN A 399 -0.36 -7.11 -23.60
C GLN A 399 0.56 -5.91 -23.89
N THR A 400 -0.03 -4.80 -24.31
CA THR A 400 0.67 -3.55 -24.66
C THR A 400 0.20 -2.39 -23.79
N GLY A 401 0.93 -1.28 -23.87
CA GLY A 401 0.64 -0.06 -23.11
C GLY A 401 1.75 0.31 -22.13
N SER A 402 1.76 1.57 -21.71
CA SER A 402 2.74 2.13 -20.78
C SER A 402 2.30 1.97 -19.34
N MET A 403 3.26 1.73 -18.45
CA MET A 403 3.11 1.82 -17.01
C MET A 403 3.48 3.23 -16.55
N THR A 404 2.76 3.77 -15.57
CA THR A 404 3.11 5.02 -14.90
C THR A 404 3.52 4.71 -13.47
N ILE A 405 4.64 5.26 -13.01
CA ILE A 405 5.15 5.13 -11.65
C ILE A 405 5.20 6.52 -11.04
N GLU A 406 4.53 6.69 -9.91
CA GLU A 406 4.59 7.91 -9.12
C GLU A 406 5.59 7.71 -7.98
N ALA A 407 6.62 8.55 -7.92
CA ALA A 407 7.67 8.43 -6.91
C ALA A 407 8.09 9.79 -6.34
N ILE A 408 8.70 9.79 -5.16
CA ILE A 408 9.22 10.99 -4.50
C ILE A 408 10.74 10.85 -4.35
N SER A 409 11.49 11.90 -4.67
CA SER A 409 12.94 11.96 -4.43
C SER A 409 13.30 11.75 -2.96
N VAL A 410 14.29 10.89 -2.70
CA VAL A 410 14.86 10.62 -1.37
C VAL A 410 15.88 11.68 -0.94
N ASN A 411 16.45 12.40 -1.90
CA ASN A 411 17.45 13.41 -1.59
C ASN A 411 16.80 14.61 -0.87
N ASP A 412 17.45 15.02 0.23
CA ASP A 412 17.20 16.17 1.10
C ASP A 412 16.14 16.02 2.21
N TYR A 413 16.12 14.91 2.94
CA TYR A 413 15.44 14.89 4.25
C TYR A 413 16.18 15.82 5.24
N PRO A 414 15.56 16.91 5.72
CA PRO A 414 16.19 17.76 6.73
C PRO A 414 16.26 17.07 8.08
N THR A 415 17.28 17.40 8.87
CA THR A 415 17.34 16.98 10.27
C THR A 415 16.26 17.71 11.06
N ALA A 416 15.26 16.96 11.57
CA ALA A 416 14.20 17.55 12.38
C ALA A 416 14.76 18.06 13.72
N THR A 417 14.50 19.32 14.04
CA THR A 417 14.77 19.88 15.38
C THR A 417 13.52 19.75 16.24
N ILE A 418 13.62 18.89 17.26
CA ILE A 418 12.58 18.70 18.29
C ILE A 418 12.57 19.95 19.17
N ILE A 419 11.39 20.53 19.40
CA ILE A 419 11.20 21.58 20.40
C ILE A 419 10.42 20.95 21.55
N GLU A 420 11.08 20.81 22.69
CA GLU A 420 10.40 20.37 23.91
C GLU A 420 9.28 21.35 24.27
N PRO A 421 8.10 20.84 24.65
CA PRO A 421 6.91 21.63 24.89
C PRO A 421 7.05 22.68 25.99
#